data_AF-H6N5S5-F1
#
_entry.id   AF-H6N5S5-F1
#
_cell.length_a   1.000
_cell.length_b   1.000
_cell.length_c   1.000
_cell.angle_alpha   90.00
_cell.angle_beta   90.00
_cell.angle_gamma   90.00
#
_symmetry.space_group_name_H-M   'P 1'
#
loop_
_entity.id
_entity.type
_entity.pdbx_description
1 polymer ?
#
loop_
_entity_poly.entity_id
_entity_poly.type
_entity_poly.pdbx_seq_one_letter_code
_entity_poly.pdbx_strand_id
1 'polypeptide(L)'
;MQVMTGKIFLGLGSIGTLSGAGIGTYLYTKDSIWNHVKDRVLGNGPEFTDSWKFKFKQMKEESQDKFPELEEIKKKHSGDETKGGEALKNWCSKSYSYTYKSAFNSENKDLLKKIERYCIQSLEEKFTSLLQSGHKVLGNGTTESQTDYDANYKKIENYSTSKEGKLPEEIKSLKSSDIASKWTTLQSWCRKIQSIPFTQEGDTFKVGKELCIKTS
;
A
#
# COMPACT_ATOMS: atom_id res chain seq x y z
N MET A 1 13.49 79.28 -21.92
CA MET A 1 13.84 77.92 -21.46
C MET A 1 14.57 78.10 -20.13
N GLN A 2 13.84 78.36 -19.02
CA GLN A 2 13.25 77.37 -18.10
C GLN A 2 14.23 76.26 -17.66
N VAL A 3 14.48 75.94 -16.39
CA VAL A 3 14.19 76.52 -15.04
C VAL A 3 15.14 75.80 -14.05
N MET A 4 15.70 76.58 -13.12
CA MET A 4 16.10 76.33 -11.72
C MET A 4 16.64 74.97 -11.24
N THR A 5 17.90 75.01 -10.80
CA THR A 5 18.36 74.88 -9.40
C THR A 5 17.45 74.22 -8.35
N GLY A 6 18.01 73.28 -7.58
CA GLY A 6 17.52 72.99 -6.23
C GLY A 6 18.05 71.70 -5.61
N LYS A 7 19.05 71.79 -4.72
CA LYS A 7 19.44 70.73 -3.77
C LYS A 7 18.56 70.80 -2.53
N ILE A 8 17.98 69.68 -2.08
CA ILE A 8 17.41 69.48 -0.72
C ILE A 8 17.63 67.98 -0.37
N PHE A 9 18.57 67.62 0.51
CA PHE A 9 18.49 67.42 1.97
C PHE A 9 17.75 66.15 2.45
N LEU A 10 18.44 65.43 3.35
CA LEU A 10 18.04 64.22 4.10
C LEU A 10 16.76 64.42 4.93
N GLY A 11 15.97 63.35 5.14
CA GLY A 11 14.93 63.34 6.17
C GLY A 11 14.15 62.03 6.28
N LEU A 12 14.20 61.41 7.46
CA LEU A 12 13.32 60.33 7.94
C LEU A 12 11.91 60.88 8.25
N GLY A 13 10.87 60.10 7.91
CA GLY A 13 9.45 60.33 8.27
C GLY A 13 8.70 61.13 7.21
N SER A 14 7.49 60.80 6.75
CA SER A 14 6.48 59.85 7.19
C SER A 14 5.41 59.72 6.09
N ILE A 15 4.79 58.54 5.98
CA ILE A 15 3.43 58.28 5.42
C ILE A 15 3.28 58.44 3.89
N GLY A 16 3.13 57.30 3.21
CA GLY A 16 2.75 57.24 1.79
C GLY A 16 2.82 55.84 1.18
N THR A 17 1.92 54.94 1.60
CA THR A 17 1.39 53.80 0.81
C THR A 17 2.36 52.93 0.02
N LEU A 18 2.89 51.90 0.67
CA LEU A 18 3.01 50.54 0.09
C LEU A 18 2.55 49.52 1.15
N SER A 19 1.25 49.58 1.47
CA SER A 19 0.51 48.43 1.97
C SER A 19 0.29 47.44 0.82
N GLY A 20 1.39 46.95 0.25
CA GLY A 20 1.41 45.83 -0.69
C GLY A 20 1.65 44.58 0.12
N ALA A 21 0.55 44.01 0.61
CA ALA A 21 0.42 42.70 1.22
C ALA A 21 1.63 41.77 0.99
N GLY A 22 2.56 41.75 1.96
CA GLY A 22 3.42 40.61 2.22
C GLY A 22 2.59 39.49 2.83
N ILE A 23 1.52 39.06 2.15
CA ILE A 23 0.92 37.75 2.41
C ILE A 23 1.91 36.79 1.78
N GLY A 24 2.96 36.50 2.55
CA GLY A 24 3.88 35.42 2.25
C GLY A 24 3.07 34.19 1.88
N THR A 25 3.52 33.52 0.84
CA THR A 25 2.98 32.31 0.24
C THR A 25 2.92 31.14 1.24
N TYR A 26 2.15 31.28 2.31
CA TYR A 26 1.95 30.27 3.35
C TYR A 26 0.90 29.21 2.94
N LEU A 27 0.49 29.22 1.68
CA LEU A 27 -0.69 28.49 1.23
C LEU A 27 -0.44 27.07 0.68
N TYR A 28 0.77 26.50 0.75
CA TYR A 28 1.02 25.26 -0.03
C TYR A 28 1.98 24.19 0.52
N THR A 29 2.13 24.04 1.85
CA THR A 29 2.96 22.93 2.39
C THR A 29 2.17 21.92 3.23
N LYS A 30 0.87 21.73 2.95
CA LYS A 30 0.12 20.62 3.55
C LYS A 30 0.39 19.36 2.74
N ASP A 31 1.20 18.47 3.31
CA ASP A 31 1.41 17.14 2.79
C ASP A 31 0.39 16.20 3.44
N SER A 32 -0.44 15.55 2.64
CA SER A 32 -1.49 14.65 3.12
C SER A 32 -0.96 13.23 3.23
N ILE A 33 -1.61 12.40 4.05
CA ILE A 33 -1.33 10.96 4.09
C ILE A 33 -1.45 10.34 2.70
N TRP A 34 -2.46 10.74 1.92
CA TRP A 34 -2.68 10.22 0.57
C TRP A 34 -1.42 10.24 -0.29
N ASN A 35 -0.63 11.31 -0.23
CA ASN A 35 0.61 11.43 -1.01
C ASN A 35 1.64 10.31 -0.71
N HIS A 36 1.60 9.74 0.49
CA HIS A 36 2.50 8.68 0.94
C HIS A 36 2.00 7.27 0.61
N VAL A 37 0.70 7.10 0.36
CA VAL A 37 0.08 5.76 0.28
C VAL A 37 -0.73 5.50 -0.99
N LYS A 38 -1.02 6.52 -1.82
CA LYS A 38 -1.95 6.47 -2.96
C LYS A 38 -1.83 5.25 -3.88
N ASP A 39 -0.61 4.79 -4.15
CA ASP A 39 -0.34 3.70 -5.10
C ASP A 39 -0.29 2.32 -4.42
N ARG A 40 -0.54 2.26 -3.11
CA ARG A 40 -0.40 1.05 -2.28
C ARG A 40 -1.69 0.66 -1.56
N VAL A 41 -2.63 1.58 -1.43
CA VAL A 41 -3.89 1.35 -0.70
C VAL A 41 -4.80 0.37 -1.43
N LEU A 42 -5.53 -0.42 -0.64
CA LEU A 42 -6.63 -1.25 -1.15
C LEU A 42 -7.67 -0.39 -1.85
N GLY A 43 -8.22 -0.93 -2.95
CA GLY A 43 -9.30 -0.27 -3.67
C GLY A 43 -10.63 -0.29 -2.93
N ASN A 44 -11.55 0.54 -3.42
CA ASN A 44 -12.88 0.71 -2.85
C ASN A 44 -13.99 -0.04 -3.62
N GLY A 45 -13.64 -0.75 -4.70
CA GLY A 45 -14.60 -1.53 -5.47
C GLY A 45 -15.08 -2.81 -4.76
N PRO A 46 -16.18 -3.42 -5.23
CA PRO A 46 -16.72 -4.68 -4.69
C PRO A 46 -15.70 -5.83 -4.67
N GLU A 47 -14.77 -5.86 -5.63
CA GLU A 47 -13.69 -6.84 -5.75
C GLU A 47 -12.72 -6.86 -4.55
N PHE A 48 -12.69 -5.79 -3.75
CA PHE A 48 -11.90 -5.69 -2.53
C PHE A 48 -12.66 -6.10 -1.26
N THR A 49 -13.93 -6.51 -1.35
CA THR A 49 -14.76 -6.83 -0.18
C THR A 49 -14.10 -7.88 0.71
N ASP A 50 -13.59 -8.97 0.14
CA ASP A 50 -12.94 -10.02 0.93
C ASP A 50 -11.56 -9.60 1.46
N SER A 51 -10.87 -8.70 0.75
CA SER A 51 -9.64 -8.08 1.23
C SER A 51 -9.91 -7.24 2.49
N TRP A 52 -10.98 -6.45 2.50
CA TRP A 52 -11.36 -5.66 3.67
C TRP A 52 -11.81 -6.52 4.86
N LYS A 53 -12.56 -7.60 4.61
CA LYS A 53 -12.89 -8.59 5.65
C LYS A 53 -11.63 -9.19 6.27
N PHE A 54 -10.66 -9.57 5.43
CA PHE A 54 -9.39 -10.14 5.88
C PHE A 54 -8.59 -9.14 6.74
N LYS A 55 -8.43 -7.89 6.29
CA LYS A 55 -7.73 -6.86 7.08
C LYS A 55 -8.44 -6.59 8.42
N PHE A 56 -9.77 -6.56 8.44
CA PHE A 56 -10.52 -6.43 9.69
C PHE A 56 -10.30 -7.63 10.62
N LYS A 57 -10.28 -8.85 10.08
CA LYS A 57 -9.97 -10.06 10.85
C LYS A 57 -8.58 -10.00 11.49
N GLN A 58 -7.55 -9.65 10.72
CA GLN A 58 -6.19 -9.45 11.27
C GLN A 58 -6.19 -8.39 12.37
N MET A 59 -6.85 -7.26 12.12
CA MET A 59 -6.93 -6.16 13.09
C MET A 59 -7.58 -6.63 14.42
N LYS A 60 -8.61 -7.49 14.39
CA LYS A 60 -9.23 -8.06 15.61
C LYS A 60 -8.27 -8.91 16.44
N GLU A 61 -7.36 -9.63 15.81
CA GLU A 61 -6.43 -10.55 16.46
C GLU A 61 -5.26 -9.80 17.13
N GLU A 62 -5.08 -8.52 16.82
CA GLU A 62 -4.05 -7.66 17.40
C GLU A 62 -4.49 -7.01 18.72
N SER A 63 -3.57 -6.98 19.70
CA SER A 63 -3.75 -6.28 20.97
C SER A 63 -4.02 -4.77 20.79
N GLN A 64 -4.68 -4.16 21.78
CA GLN A 64 -5.13 -2.76 21.82
C GLN A 64 -4.39 -1.78 20.90
N ASP A 65 -5.15 -1.14 20.02
CA ASP A 65 -4.71 -0.02 19.21
C ASP A 65 -4.73 1.29 20.00
N LYS A 66 -3.70 2.11 19.78
CA LYS A 66 -3.62 3.48 20.33
C LYS A 66 -4.55 4.48 19.60
N PHE A 67 -5.47 3.99 18.77
CA PHE A 67 -6.43 4.80 18.01
C PHE A 67 -7.85 4.44 18.44
N PRO A 68 -8.53 5.32 19.20
CA PRO A 68 -9.88 5.06 19.71
C PRO A 68 -10.89 4.65 18.63
N GLU A 69 -10.78 5.21 17.42
CA GLU A 69 -11.69 4.93 16.32
C GLU A 69 -11.55 3.48 15.81
N LEU A 70 -10.33 2.95 15.75
CA LEU A 70 -10.09 1.56 15.36
C LEU A 70 -10.59 0.60 16.44
N GLU A 71 -10.38 0.93 17.70
CA GLU A 71 -10.91 0.16 18.84
C GLU A 71 -12.45 0.16 18.87
N GLU A 72 -13.08 1.28 18.51
CA GLU A 72 -14.53 1.35 18.37
C GLU A 72 -15.02 0.44 17.23
N ILE A 73 -14.36 0.47 16.07
CA ILE A 73 -14.69 -0.40 14.93
C ILE A 73 -14.56 -1.87 15.32
N LYS A 74 -13.46 -2.26 16.00
CA LYS A 74 -13.27 -3.63 16.53
C LYS A 74 -14.41 -4.06 17.43
N LYS A 75 -14.75 -3.24 18.44
CA LYS A 75 -15.77 -3.56 19.43
C LYS A 75 -17.16 -3.68 18.80
N LYS A 76 -17.54 -2.70 17.99
CA LYS A 76 -18.86 -2.59 17.35
C LYS A 76 -19.13 -3.71 16.35
N HIS A 77 -18.08 -4.18 15.66
CA HIS A 77 -18.20 -5.16 14.58
C HIS A 77 -17.52 -6.50 14.87
N SER A 78 -17.22 -6.79 16.15
CA SER A 78 -16.50 -7.99 16.59
C SER A 78 -17.07 -9.31 16.03
N GLY A 79 -18.41 -9.40 15.92
CA GLY A 79 -19.13 -10.57 15.40
C GLY A 79 -19.47 -10.53 13.90
N ASP A 80 -19.10 -9.49 13.15
CA ASP A 80 -19.47 -9.33 11.74
C ASP A 80 -18.30 -8.77 10.92
N GLU A 81 -17.55 -9.66 10.28
CA GLU A 81 -16.38 -9.29 9.47
C GLU A 81 -16.74 -8.49 8.23
N THR A 82 -17.96 -8.62 7.72
CA THR A 82 -18.42 -7.87 6.55
C THR A 82 -18.60 -6.41 6.92
N LYS A 83 -19.40 -6.14 7.97
CA LYS A 83 -19.59 -4.77 8.46
C LYS A 83 -18.31 -4.18 9.04
N GLY A 84 -17.48 -4.99 9.70
CA GLY A 84 -16.18 -4.58 10.21
C GLY A 84 -15.20 -4.19 9.10
N GLY A 85 -15.14 -4.98 8.03
CA GLY A 85 -14.35 -4.67 6.84
C GLY A 85 -14.80 -3.37 6.18
N GLU A 86 -16.11 -3.15 6.03
CA GLU A 86 -16.66 -1.90 5.50
C GLU A 86 -16.37 -0.69 6.41
N ALA A 87 -16.50 -0.85 7.72
CA ALA A 87 -16.17 0.20 8.68
C ALA A 87 -14.67 0.56 8.62
N LEU A 88 -13.78 -0.44 8.50
CA LEU A 88 -12.35 -0.24 8.34
C LEU A 88 -12.02 0.48 7.02
N LYS A 89 -12.61 0.05 5.91
CA LYS A 89 -12.51 0.71 4.59
C LYS A 89 -12.89 2.20 4.68
N ASN A 90 -13.99 2.50 5.36
CA ASN A 90 -14.47 3.87 5.54
C ASN A 90 -13.50 4.70 6.40
N TRP A 91 -12.94 4.12 7.46
CA TRP A 91 -11.91 4.77 8.26
C TRP A 91 -10.65 5.07 7.44
N CYS A 92 -10.16 4.09 6.67
CA CYS A 92 -9.02 4.26 5.77
C CYS A 92 -9.24 5.40 4.77
N SER A 93 -10.39 5.39 4.09
CA SER A 93 -10.75 6.42 3.11
C SER A 93 -10.79 7.82 3.72
N LYS A 94 -11.31 7.98 4.94
CA LYS A 94 -11.29 9.26 5.66
C LYS A 94 -9.86 9.66 6.04
N SER A 95 -9.07 8.71 6.51
CA SER A 95 -7.73 8.95 7.04
C SER A 95 -6.73 9.42 5.97
N TYR A 96 -6.96 9.12 4.69
CA TYR A 96 -6.13 9.61 3.59
C TYR A 96 -6.13 11.14 3.46
N SER A 97 -7.22 11.80 3.89
CA SER A 97 -7.34 13.26 3.88
C SER A 97 -6.59 13.95 5.03
N TYR A 98 -6.14 13.19 6.02
CA TYR A 98 -5.43 13.74 7.17
C TYR A 98 -4.07 14.31 6.78
N THR A 99 -3.69 15.38 7.46
CA THR A 99 -2.40 16.03 7.24
C THR A 99 -1.28 15.17 7.83
N TYR A 100 -0.35 14.72 6.98
CA TYR A 100 0.86 14.06 7.41
C TYR A 100 1.86 15.07 7.99
N LYS A 101 2.07 16.19 7.30
CA LYS A 101 3.02 17.24 7.68
C LYS A 101 2.50 18.61 7.24
N SER A 102 2.77 19.64 8.02
CA SER A 102 2.53 21.03 7.63
C SER A 102 3.69 21.92 8.07
N ALA A 103 3.66 23.20 7.71
CA ALA A 103 4.67 24.16 8.16
C ALA A 103 4.62 24.44 9.68
N PHE A 104 3.54 24.04 10.37
CA PHE A 104 3.39 24.23 11.82
C PHE A 104 3.40 22.91 12.61
N ASN A 105 3.23 21.77 11.95
CA ASN A 105 3.12 20.47 12.61
C ASN A 105 4.18 19.50 12.08
N SER A 106 4.81 18.78 13.01
CA SER A 106 5.71 17.67 12.70
C SER A 106 4.97 16.50 12.02
N GLU A 107 5.75 15.60 11.43
CA GLU A 107 5.26 14.42 10.73
C GLU A 107 4.43 13.50 11.64
N ASN A 108 3.22 13.15 11.21
CA ASN A 108 2.37 12.20 11.89
C ASN A 108 2.71 10.75 11.48
N LYS A 109 3.89 10.29 11.90
CA LYS A 109 4.41 8.96 11.57
C LYS A 109 3.58 7.82 12.15
N ASP A 110 2.95 8.03 13.30
CA ASP A 110 2.14 7.00 13.96
C ASP A 110 0.84 6.73 13.19
N LEU A 111 0.18 7.79 12.71
CA LEU A 111 -0.98 7.65 11.83
C LEU A 111 -0.59 6.98 10.50
N LEU A 112 0.52 7.41 9.88
CA LEU A 112 0.98 6.80 8.62
C LEU A 112 1.22 5.30 8.78
N LYS A 113 1.96 4.88 9.82
CA LYS A 113 2.22 3.45 10.10
C LYS A 113 0.92 2.65 10.29
N LYS A 114 -0.11 3.24 10.91
CA LYS A 114 -1.40 2.57 11.12
C LYS A 114 -2.18 2.43 9.83
N ILE A 115 -2.15 3.45 8.99
CA ILE A 115 -2.75 3.39 7.66
C ILE A 115 -2.02 2.37 6.79
N GLU A 116 -0.69 2.34 6.82
CA GLU A 116 0.07 1.31 6.13
C GLU A 116 -0.26 -0.10 6.63
N ARG A 117 -0.50 -0.27 7.93
CA ARG A 117 -0.83 -1.58 8.51
C ARG A 117 -2.23 -2.09 8.12
N TYR A 118 -3.24 -1.21 8.18
CA TYR A 118 -4.64 -1.64 8.05
C TYR A 118 -5.29 -1.33 6.70
N CYS A 119 -4.74 -0.38 5.94
CA CYS A 119 -5.31 0.07 4.67
C CYS A 119 -4.55 -0.44 3.44
N ILE A 120 -3.38 -1.05 3.64
CA ILE A 120 -2.60 -1.73 2.61
C ILE A 120 -2.68 -3.22 2.89
N GLN A 121 -2.92 -4.01 1.85
CA GLN A 121 -2.77 -5.46 1.88
C GLN A 121 -1.58 -5.84 1.02
N SER A 122 -0.66 -6.64 1.54
CA SER A 122 0.43 -7.18 0.71
C SER A 122 -0.07 -8.36 -0.15
N LEU A 123 0.68 -8.74 -1.19
CA LEU A 123 0.38 -9.96 -1.94
C LEU A 123 0.49 -11.20 -1.05
N GLU A 124 1.42 -11.24 -0.08
CA GLU A 124 1.49 -12.32 0.91
C GLU A 124 0.19 -12.45 1.71
N GLU A 125 -0.31 -11.34 2.25
CA GLU A 125 -1.58 -11.30 2.97
C GLU A 125 -2.75 -11.72 2.08
N LYS A 126 -2.75 -11.26 0.82
CA LYS A 126 -3.78 -11.63 -0.15
C LYS A 126 -3.73 -13.12 -0.47
N PHE A 127 -2.56 -13.71 -0.70
CA PHE A 127 -2.43 -15.15 -0.92
C PHE A 127 -2.85 -15.95 0.32
N THR A 128 -2.47 -15.47 1.51
CA THR A 128 -2.91 -16.05 2.78
C THR A 128 -4.44 -16.06 2.90
N SER A 129 -5.12 -15.00 2.48
CA SER A 129 -6.58 -14.93 2.48
C SER A 129 -7.26 -15.92 1.52
N LEU A 130 -6.52 -16.45 0.54
CA LEU A 130 -7.00 -17.41 -0.45
C LEU A 130 -6.72 -18.87 -0.07
N LEU A 131 -5.98 -19.11 1.03
CA LEU A 131 -5.63 -20.46 1.43
C LEU A 131 -6.87 -21.27 1.82
N GLN A 132 -6.92 -22.49 1.32
CA GLN A 132 -7.84 -23.52 1.78
C GLN A 132 -7.08 -24.47 2.73
N SER A 133 -7.81 -25.35 3.41
CA SER A 133 -7.19 -26.34 4.29
C SER A 133 -6.13 -27.17 3.54
N GLY A 134 -4.92 -27.25 4.09
CA GLY A 134 -3.79 -27.96 3.47
C GLY A 134 -2.96 -27.13 2.49
N HIS A 135 -3.40 -25.92 2.10
CA HIS A 135 -2.61 -25.05 1.23
C HIS A 135 -1.60 -24.23 2.03
N LYS A 136 -0.48 -23.85 1.39
CA LYS A 136 0.49 -22.90 1.96
C LYS A 136 0.97 -21.88 0.93
N VAL A 137 1.29 -20.68 1.39
CA VAL A 137 2.01 -19.68 0.59
C VAL A 137 3.47 -20.11 0.50
N LEU A 138 4.04 -20.08 -0.71
CA LEU A 138 5.44 -20.35 -0.99
C LEU A 138 6.27 -19.07 -0.95
N GLY A 139 7.55 -19.22 -0.63
CA GLY A 139 8.52 -18.15 -0.47
C GLY A 139 8.62 -17.61 0.96
N ASN A 140 7.71 -17.95 1.87
CA ASN A 140 7.73 -17.40 3.24
C ASN A 140 8.53 -18.27 4.24
N GLY A 141 8.91 -19.50 3.87
CA GLY A 141 9.57 -20.44 4.75
C GLY A 141 11.10 -20.45 4.65
N THR A 142 11.77 -20.63 5.79
CA THR A 142 13.23 -20.88 5.85
C THR A 142 13.62 -22.33 5.55
N THR A 143 12.64 -23.24 5.52
CA THR A 143 12.81 -24.69 5.38
C THR A 143 12.23 -25.26 4.09
N GLU A 144 11.85 -24.41 3.14
CA GLU A 144 11.29 -24.85 1.86
C GLU A 144 12.33 -25.62 1.03
N SER A 145 11.86 -26.68 0.37
CA SER A 145 12.68 -27.53 -0.50
C SER A 145 12.11 -27.62 -1.91
N GLN A 146 12.86 -28.21 -2.84
CA GLN A 146 12.41 -28.48 -4.20
C GLN A 146 11.02 -29.12 -4.26
N THR A 147 10.76 -30.11 -3.40
CA THR A 147 9.48 -30.83 -3.30
C THR A 147 8.29 -29.92 -2.96
N ASP A 148 8.51 -28.75 -2.38
CA ASP A 148 7.47 -27.75 -2.17
C ASP A 148 7.06 -27.02 -3.46
N TYR A 149 7.97 -26.99 -4.43
CA TYR A 149 7.80 -26.31 -5.71
C TYR A 149 7.49 -27.26 -6.87
N ASP A 150 7.68 -28.57 -6.71
CA ASP A 150 7.48 -29.58 -7.77
C ASP A 150 6.19 -29.42 -8.57
N ALA A 151 5.05 -29.33 -7.89
CA ALA A 151 3.75 -29.20 -8.54
C ALA A 151 3.60 -27.84 -9.24
N ASN A 152 3.92 -26.74 -8.56
CA ASN A 152 3.78 -25.38 -9.09
C ASN A 152 4.73 -25.10 -10.25
N TYR A 153 5.95 -25.63 -10.20
CA TYR A 153 6.93 -25.50 -11.26
C TYR A 153 6.47 -26.21 -12.54
N LYS A 154 5.90 -27.41 -12.44
CA LYS A 154 5.30 -28.13 -13.59
C LYS A 154 4.18 -27.34 -14.26
N LYS A 155 3.46 -26.48 -13.52
CA LYS A 155 2.45 -25.58 -14.13
C LYS A 155 3.08 -24.57 -15.08
N ILE A 156 4.35 -24.21 -14.90
CA ILE A 156 5.03 -23.21 -15.73
C ILE A 156 5.17 -23.69 -17.19
N GLU A 157 5.47 -24.97 -17.39
CA GLU A 157 5.65 -25.57 -18.73
C GLU A 157 4.41 -25.32 -19.61
N ASN A 158 3.22 -25.56 -19.04
CA ASN A 158 1.94 -25.45 -19.73
C ASN A 158 1.19 -24.14 -19.43
N TYR A 159 1.89 -23.16 -18.86
CA TYR A 159 1.26 -21.94 -18.35
C TYR A 159 0.58 -21.11 -19.44
N SER A 160 -0.67 -20.73 -19.20
CA SER A 160 -1.55 -20.08 -20.16
C SER A 160 -1.73 -18.60 -19.84
N THR A 161 -1.14 -17.75 -20.68
CA THR A 161 -1.15 -16.29 -20.46
C THR A 161 -2.52 -15.64 -20.62
N SER A 162 -3.50 -16.33 -21.23
CA SER A 162 -4.83 -15.76 -21.51
C SER A 162 -5.76 -15.74 -20.29
N LYS A 163 -5.50 -16.59 -19.28
CA LYS A 163 -6.31 -16.68 -18.05
C LYS A 163 -5.52 -16.34 -16.80
N GLU A 164 -4.22 -16.62 -16.80
CA GLU A 164 -3.39 -16.64 -15.59
C GLU A 164 -2.48 -15.40 -15.50
N GLY A 165 -2.57 -14.48 -16.48
CA GLY A 165 -1.71 -13.30 -16.57
C GLY A 165 -0.41 -13.58 -17.32
N LYS A 166 0.35 -12.54 -17.61
CA LYS A 166 1.63 -12.66 -18.31
C LYS A 166 2.73 -13.13 -17.36
N LEU A 167 3.39 -14.25 -17.68
CA LEU A 167 4.59 -14.69 -16.97
C LEU A 167 5.67 -13.60 -17.01
N PRO A 168 6.24 -13.19 -15.85
CA PRO A 168 7.39 -12.32 -15.82
C PRO A 168 8.61 -13.01 -16.43
N GLU A 169 9.49 -12.24 -17.08
CA GLU A 169 10.67 -12.78 -17.77
C GLU A 169 11.57 -13.61 -16.83
N GLU A 170 11.65 -13.24 -15.54
CA GLU A 170 12.41 -13.94 -14.49
C GLU A 170 12.02 -15.43 -14.33
N ILE A 171 10.74 -15.78 -14.53
CA ILE A 171 10.24 -17.16 -14.42
C ILE A 171 9.87 -17.77 -15.77
N LYS A 172 9.81 -16.97 -16.83
CA LYS A 172 9.55 -17.45 -18.20
C LYS A 172 10.65 -18.39 -18.70
N SER A 173 11.90 -18.16 -18.28
CA SER A 173 13.02 -19.07 -18.57
C SER A 173 12.86 -20.46 -17.94
N LEU A 174 11.92 -20.65 -17.02
CA LEU A 174 11.67 -21.92 -16.35
C LEU A 174 10.84 -22.89 -17.20
N LYS A 175 10.17 -22.43 -18.27
CA LYS A 175 9.30 -23.26 -19.15
C LYS A 175 9.97 -24.51 -19.75
N SER A 176 11.29 -24.52 -19.85
CA SER A 176 12.05 -25.63 -20.46
C SER A 176 13.24 -26.05 -19.60
N SER A 177 13.24 -25.66 -18.32
CA SER A 177 14.36 -25.87 -17.41
C SER A 177 14.04 -26.99 -16.42
N ASP A 178 15.03 -27.84 -16.13
CA ASP A 178 14.90 -28.89 -15.12
C ASP A 178 14.76 -28.29 -13.71
N ILE A 179 13.76 -28.79 -12.99
CA ILE A 179 13.38 -28.28 -11.67
C ILE A 179 14.48 -28.45 -10.63
N ALA A 180 15.24 -29.56 -10.66
CA ALA A 180 16.27 -29.83 -9.67
C ALA A 180 17.35 -28.75 -9.66
N SER A 181 17.57 -28.12 -10.81
CA SER A 181 18.56 -27.05 -10.98
C SER A 181 17.99 -25.62 -10.82
N LYS A 182 16.67 -25.42 -10.85
CA LYS A 182 16.07 -24.08 -11.00
C LYS A 182 14.88 -23.73 -10.10
N TRP A 183 14.40 -24.64 -9.24
CA TRP A 183 13.28 -24.37 -8.33
C TRP A 183 13.51 -23.13 -7.45
N THR A 184 14.77 -22.83 -7.09
CA THR A 184 15.14 -21.64 -6.30
C THR A 184 14.86 -20.32 -7.02
N THR A 185 14.75 -20.32 -8.34
CA THR A 185 14.33 -19.14 -9.12
C THR A 185 12.87 -18.82 -8.85
N LEU A 186 12.01 -19.85 -8.86
CA LEU A 186 10.60 -19.70 -8.51
C LEU A 186 10.43 -19.30 -7.04
N GLN A 187 11.20 -19.90 -6.13
CA GLN A 187 11.22 -19.48 -4.72
C GLN A 187 11.58 -18.00 -4.56
N SER A 188 12.67 -17.56 -5.20
CA SER A 188 13.15 -16.18 -5.13
C SER A 188 12.11 -15.20 -5.68
N TRP A 189 11.44 -15.58 -6.76
CA TRP A 189 10.36 -14.78 -7.32
C TRP A 189 9.16 -14.69 -6.38
N CYS A 190 8.70 -15.81 -5.81
CA CYS A 190 7.61 -15.80 -4.82
C CYS A 190 7.95 -14.94 -3.61
N ARG A 191 9.18 -15.03 -3.08
CA ARG A 191 9.69 -14.15 -2.02
C ARG A 191 9.61 -12.67 -2.38
N LYS A 192 10.09 -12.31 -3.57
CA LYS A 192 10.18 -10.92 -4.02
C LYS A 192 8.81 -10.26 -4.12
N ILE A 193 7.79 -10.99 -4.57
CA ILE A 193 6.47 -10.39 -4.79
C ILE A 193 5.65 -10.23 -3.50
N GLN A 194 6.00 -10.93 -2.42
CA GLN A 194 5.23 -10.93 -1.16
C GLN A 194 4.99 -9.53 -0.59
N SER A 195 5.97 -8.63 -0.67
CA SER A 195 5.88 -7.26 -0.15
C SER A 195 5.15 -6.28 -1.08
N ILE A 196 4.77 -6.70 -2.30
CA ILE A 196 4.08 -5.83 -3.25
C ILE A 196 2.66 -5.59 -2.73
N PRO A 197 2.18 -4.33 -2.70
CA PRO A 197 0.79 -4.03 -2.36
C PRO A 197 -0.19 -4.61 -3.38
N PHE A 198 -1.25 -5.25 -2.88
CA PHE A 198 -2.37 -5.71 -3.69
C PHE A 198 -3.33 -4.55 -3.95
N THR A 199 -3.27 -3.99 -5.17
CA THR A 199 -4.13 -2.89 -5.61
C THR A 199 -5.07 -3.26 -6.75
N GLN A 200 -4.89 -4.44 -7.36
CA GLN A 200 -5.71 -4.99 -8.43
C GLN A 200 -5.28 -6.42 -8.78
N GLU A 201 -6.09 -7.15 -9.55
CA GLU A 201 -5.73 -8.44 -10.13
C GLU A 201 -4.85 -8.31 -11.40
N GLY A 202 -3.68 -7.69 -11.24
CA GLY A 202 -2.67 -7.59 -12.29
C GLY A 202 -1.89 -8.89 -12.51
N ASP A 203 -1.03 -8.91 -13.52
CA ASP A 203 -0.22 -10.09 -13.90
C ASP A 203 0.55 -10.68 -12.71
N THR A 204 1.23 -9.85 -11.92
CA THR A 204 1.98 -10.32 -10.75
C THR A 204 1.11 -11.08 -9.76
N PHE A 205 -0.10 -10.59 -9.48
CA PHE A 205 -1.04 -11.27 -8.59
C PHE A 205 -1.52 -12.58 -9.20
N LYS A 206 -1.97 -12.57 -10.46
CA LYS A 206 -2.51 -13.76 -11.12
C LYS A 206 -1.46 -14.87 -11.23
N VAL A 207 -0.24 -14.51 -11.61
CA VAL A 207 0.90 -15.44 -11.67
C VAL A 207 1.27 -15.93 -10.27
N GLY A 208 1.30 -15.04 -9.27
CA GLY A 208 1.64 -15.42 -7.90
C GLY A 208 0.59 -16.33 -7.28
N LYS A 209 -0.69 -16.10 -7.57
CA LYS A 209 -1.79 -16.96 -7.14
C LYS A 209 -1.62 -18.39 -7.66
N GLU A 210 -1.20 -18.56 -8.92
CA GLU A 210 -1.03 -19.88 -9.52
C GLU A 210 0.27 -20.59 -9.08
N LEU A 211 1.36 -19.84 -8.91
CA LEU A 211 2.70 -20.40 -8.74
C LEU A 211 3.25 -20.32 -7.31
N CYS A 212 2.74 -19.41 -6.49
CA CYS A 212 3.20 -19.19 -5.11
C CYS A 212 2.21 -19.68 -4.05
N ILE A 213 1.15 -20.39 -4.44
CA ILE A 213 0.27 -21.12 -3.53
C ILE A 213 0.43 -22.61 -3.81
N LYS A 214 0.95 -23.35 -2.84
CA LYS A 214 1.01 -24.80 -2.89
C LYS A 214 -0.37 -25.36 -2.56
N THR A 215 -0.98 -26.01 -3.54
CA THR A 215 -2.14 -26.88 -3.34
C THR A 215 -1.62 -28.26 -2.98
N SER A 216 -2.19 -28.87 -1.94
CA SER A 216 -1.79 -30.15 -1.32
C SER A 216 -1.27 -31.20 -2.30
#